data_AF-A0A353XX00-F1
#
_entry.id   AF-A0A353XX00-F1
#
_cell.length_a   1.000
_cell.length_b   1.000
_cell.length_c   1.000
_cell.angle_alpha   90.00
_cell.angle_beta   90.00
_cell.angle_gamma   90.00
#
_symmetry.space_group_name_H-M   'P 1'
#
loop_
_entity.id
_entity.type
_entity.pdbx_description
1 polymer ?
#
loop_
_entity_poly.entity_id
_entity_poly.type
_entity_poly.pdbx_seq_one_letter_code
_entity_poly.pdbx_strand_id
1 'polypeptide(L)' 'TGCDGRWQQVQLHYLQGQIHVHVYLALSCLHEMGDAEAITRHFSTPLEELPEFGKVTIYYSQDK' A
#
# COMPACT_ATOMS: atom_id res chain seq x y z
N THR A 1 -11.06 -3.06 12.52
CA THR A 1 -11.07 -4.33 11.76
C THR A 1 -10.73 -3.97 10.34
N GLY A 2 -9.53 -4.31 9.92
CA GLY A 2 -8.92 -3.78 8.70
C GLY A 2 -7.43 -4.05 8.67
N CYS A 3 -6.77 -3.64 7.60
CA CYS A 3 -5.34 -3.86 7.38
C CYS A 3 -4.41 -3.00 8.22
N ASP A 4 -4.96 -2.11 9.02
CA ASP A 4 -4.22 -1.21 9.88
C ASP A 4 -3.33 -1.98 10.86
N GLY A 5 -2.02 -1.72 10.80
CA GLY A 5 -1.02 -2.36 11.65
C GLY A 5 -0.50 -3.70 11.14
N ARG A 6 -1.03 -4.24 10.02
CA ARG A 6 -0.57 -5.50 9.39
C ARG A 6 0.36 -5.28 8.20
N TRP A 7 1.14 -4.21 8.30
CA TRP A 7 2.19 -3.85 7.38
C TRP A 7 3.37 -4.79 7.62
N GLN A 8 3.70 -5.61 6.63
CA GLN A 8 4.89 -6.45 6.70
C GLN A 8 6.13 -5.63 6.37
N GLN A 9 6.02 -4.74 5.37
CA GLN A 9 7.12 -3.92 4.91
C GLN A 9 6.61 -2.71 4.12
N VAL A 10 7.33 -1.59 4.19
CA VAL A 10 7.17 -0.45 3.28
C VAL A 10 8.52 -0.15 2.65
N GLN A 11 8.55 -0.02 1.33
CA GLN A 11 9.73 0.41 0.57
C GLN A 11 9.44 1.72 -0.15
N LEU A 12 10.42 2.61 -0.14
CA LEU A 12 10.38 3.90 -0.83
C LEU A 12 11.42 3.89 -1.94
N HIS A 13 10.98 4.17 -3.16
CA HIS A 13 11.85 4.25 -4.34
C HIS A 13 11.84 5.68 -4.88
N TYR A 14 12.99 6.35 -4.85
CA TYR A 14 13.12 7.66 -5.49
C TYR A 14 13.47 7.49 -6.96
N LEU A 15 12.55 7.87 -7.85
CA LEU A 15 12.68 7.72 -9.30
C LEU A 15 12.18 9.01 -9.97
N GLN A 16 13.03 9.60 -10.82
CA GLN A 16 12.67 10.77 -11.63
C GLN A 16 12.04 11.94 -10.84
N GLY A 17 12.50 12.18 -9.61
CA GLY A 17 11.99 13.28 -8.78
C GLY A 17 10.78 12.92 -7.93
N GLN A 18 10.28 11.68 -8.00
CA GLN A 18 9.13 11.22 -7.23
C GLN A 18 9.48 10.04 -6.32
N ILE A 19 8.76 9.97 -5.20
CA ILE A 19 8.80 8.88 -4.23
C ILE A 19 7.68 7.89 -4.60
N HIS A 20 8.06 6.72 -5.07
CA HIS A 20 7.14 5.61 -5.29
C HIS A 20 7.12 4.74 -4.04
N VAL A 21 5.93 4.31 -3.62
CA VAL A 21 5.73 3.57 -2.37
C VAL A 21 5.28 2.16 -2.69
N HIS A 22 6.04 1.17 -2.22
CA HIS A 22 5.63 -0.22 -2.25
C HIS A 22 5.25 -0.64 -0.84
N VAL A 23 4.01 -1.10 -0.69
CA VAL A 23 3.46 -1.57 0.57
C VAL A 23 3.26 -3.07 0.50
N TYR A 24 3.77 -3.80 1.47
CA TYR A 24 3.60 -5.25 1.58
C TYR A 24 2.66 -5.56 2.73
N LEU A 25 1.53 -6.19 2.42
CA LEU A 25 0.51 -6.60 3.36
C LEU A 25 0.41 -8.12 3.43
N ALA A 26 -0.11 -8.59 4.57
CA ALA A 26 -0.61 -9.94 4.73
C ALA A 26 -1.63 -10.31 3.64
N LEU A 27 -1.68 -11.58 3.22
CA LEU A 27 -2.74 -12.05 2.31
C LEU A 27 -4.10 -12.07 3.02
N SER A 28 -4.14 -12.31 4.34
CA SER A 28 -5.38 -12.26 5.13
C SER A 28 -6.13 -10.93 4.97
N CYS A 29 -5.39 -9.85 4.72
CA CYS A 29 -5.92 -8.51 4.48
C CYS A 29 -6.83 -8.42 3.26
N LEU A 30 -6.47 -9.11 2.19
CA LEU A 30 -7.29 -9.19 0.99
C LEU A 30 -8.57 -9.99 1.24
N HIS A 31 -8.49 -11.06 2.04
CA HIS A 31 -9.67 -11.85 2.39
C HIS A 31 -10.65 -11.11 3.32
N GLU A 32 -10.15 -10.30 4.25
CA GLU A 32 -10.99 -9.57 5.20
C GLU A 32 -11.69 -8.36 4.59
N MET A 33 -11.00 -7.59 3.75
CA MET A 33 -11.60 -6.43 3.08
C MET A 33 -12.33 -6.82 1.80
N GLY A 34 -12.00 -7.96 1.18
CA GLY A 34 -12.67 -8.50 -0.01
C GLY A 34 -12.47 -7.68 -1.28
N ASP A 35 -11.81 -6.52 -1.22
CA ASP A 35 -11.66 -5.58 -2.33
C ASP A 35 -10.25 -4.97 -2.34
N ALA A 36 -9.43 -5.42 -3.28
CA ALA A 36 -8.07 -4.92 -3.49
C ALA A 36 -8.03 -3.45 -3.94
N GLU A 37 -9.06 -2.96 -4.63
CA GLU A 37 -9.13 -1.59 -5.08
C GLU A 37 -9.41 -0.66 -3.91
N ALA A 38 -10.36 -1.02 -3.03
CA ALA A 38 -10.62 -0.30 -1.80
C ALA A 38 -9.37 -0.19 -0.91
N ILE A 39 -8.60 -1.29 -0.79
CA ILE A 39 -7.32 -1.29 -0.08
C ILE A 39 -6.33 -0.32 -0.73
N THR A 40 -6.16 -0.41 -2.05
CA THR A 40 -5.23 0.47 -2.78
C THR A 40 -5.59 1.93 -2.62
N ARG A 41 -6.88 2.27 -2.74
CA ARG A 41 -7.40 3.63 -2.58
C ARG A 41 -7.17 4.16 -1.17
N HIS A 42 -7.41 3.33 -0.15
CA HIS A 42 -7.17 3.70 1.24
C HIS A 42 -5.69 4.14 1.47
N PHE A 43 -4.75 3.49 0.79
CA PHE A 43 -3.32 3.81 0.89
C PHE A 43 -2.85 4.91 -0.08
N SER A 44 -3.49 5.08 -1.23
CA SER A 44 -3.10 6.11 -2.20
C SER A 44 -3.67 7.48 -1.87
N THR A 45 -4.92 7.57 -1.39
CA THR A 45 -5.63 8.84 -1.21
C THR A 45 -4.88 9.84 -0.31
N PRO A 46 -4.27 9.46 0.83
CA PRO A 46 -3.52 10.41 1.65
C PRO A 46 -2.28 11.00 0.94
N LEU A 47 -1.78 10.34 -0.10
CA LEU A 47 -0.59 10.74 -0.85
C LEU A 47 -0.93 11.49 -2.14
N GLU A 48 -2.18 11.49 -2.58
CA GLU A 48 -2.63 12.18 -3.80
C GLU A 48 -2.46 13.71 -3.71
N GLU A 49 -2.47 14.27 -2.50
CA GLU A 49 -2.25 15.70 -2.26
C GLU A 49 -0.76 16.10 -2.22
N LEU A 50 0.16 15.13 -2.26
CA LEU A 50 1.60 15.35 -2.14
C LEU A 50 2.27 15.15 -3.52
N PRO A 51 2.68 16.23 -4.21
CA PRO A 51 3.20 16.15 -5.57
C PRO A 51 4.55 15.41 -5.65
N GLU A 52 5.24 15.23 -4.53
CA GLU A 52 6.48 14.45 -4.45
C GLU A 52 6.23 12.94 -4.47
N PHE A 53 5.01 12.49 -4.19
CA PHE A 53 4.64 11.09 -4.19
C PHE A 53 4.06 10.67 -5.53
N GLY A 54 4.66 9.63 -6.10
CA GLY A 54 4.21 9.02 -7.33
C GLY A 54 3.26 7.85 -7.06
N LYS A 55 3.56 6.72 -7.68
CA LYS A 55 2.71 5.52 -7.60
C LYS A 55 2.83 4.82 -6.25
N VAL A 56 1.69 4.47 -5.65
CA VAL A 56 1.58 3.47 -4.58
C VAL A 56 1.25 2.11 -5.19
N THR A 57 1.99 1.07 -4.82
CA THR A 57 1.70 -0.31 -5.21
C THR A 57 1.59 -1.18 -3.97
N ILE A 58 0.47 -1.89 -3.85
CA ILE A 58 0.23 -2.85 -2.78
C ILE A 58 0.59 -4.25 -3.27
N TYR A 59 1.42 -4.96 -2.50
CA TYR A 59 1.75 -6.36 -2.67
C TYR A 59 1.18 -7.15 -1.51
N TYR A 60 0.70 -8.36 -1.81
CA TYR A 60 0.21 -9.29 -0.80
C TYR A 60 1.12 -10.50 -0.74
N SER A 61 1.49 -10.91 0.48
CA SER A 61 2.27 -12.11 0.70
C SER A 61 1.67 -12.94 1.83
N GLN A 62 1.89 -14.26 1.80
CA GLN A 62 1.36 -15.13 2.87
C GLN A 62 1.86 -14.66 4.23
N ASP A 63 0.97 -14.73 5.22
CA ASP A 63 1.34 -14.56 6.62
C ASP A 63 2.43 -15.56 6.98
N LYS A 64 3.50 -15.09 7.63
CA LYS A 64 4.58 -15.96 8.14
C LYS A 64 4.21 -16.55 9.49
#